data_AF-A0A7C8CPV0-F1
#
_entry.id   AF-A0A7C8CPV0-F1
#
_cell.length_a   1.000
_cell.length_b   1.000
_cell.length_c   1.000
_cell.angle_alpha   90.00
_cell.angle_beta   90.00
_cell.angle_gamma   90.00
#
_symmetry.space_group_name_H-M   'P 1'
#
loop_
_entity.id
_entity.type
_entity.pdbx_description
1 polymer ?
#
loop_
_entity_poly.entity_id
_entity_poly.type
_entity_poly.pdbx_seq_one_letter_code
_entity_poly.pdbx_strand_id
1 'polypeptide(L)'
;MPRISIPGILEKRGRGWIAGLAFIAALSSASLRADTAPDSSPGAGYEELFESAFGSPGITPLRIAFATYERTLVADQTPWGLYIAGDVSAMTPNQTLGWNTFRNLPCAEGHAPPLFTDNSFANIGLRNPGDDLGRQAITGLPGDKGRFKIPSLRNVGQRMNLMHPGAHTQVALIIDSYHPFEFHFDENLDPRVPVVVNGASISGLLDFLLNGLTDPRVAGGPAPSTGPPWPGWTLT
;
A
#
# COMPACT_ATOMS: atom_id res chain seq x y z
N MET A 1 -15.67 -63.53 -17.71
CA MET A 1 -15.44 -62.50 -16.67
C MET A 1 -13.95 -62.20 -16.66
N PRO A 2 -13.54 -60.95 -16.92
CA PRO A 2 -13.10 -60.08 -15.81
C PRO A 2 -13.40 -58.57 -16.02
N ARG A 3 -13.41 -57.82 -14.91
CA ARG A 3 -13.49 -56.35 -14.77
C ARG A 3 -12.91 -56.04 -13.38
N ILE A 4 -12.10 -55.02 -13.07
CA ILE A 4 -11.70 -53.75 -13.70
C ILE A 4 -10.30 -53.41 -13.14
N SER A 5 -9.40 -52.89 -13.98
CA SER A 5 -8.19 -52.17 -13.59
C SER A 5 -8.37 -50.68 -13.91
N ILE A 6 -7.85 -49.82 -13.03
CA ILE A 6 -7.81 -48.36 -13.18
C ILE A 6 -6.60 -47.99 -14.06
N PRO A 7 -6.74 -47.18 -15.12
CA PRO A 7 -5.62 -46.50 -15.79
C PRO A 7 -5.37 -45.12 -15.13
N GLY A 8 -4.22 -44.47 -15.13
CA GLY A 8 -2.99 -44.58 -15.91
C GLY A 8 -2.36 -43.17 -16.00
N ILE A 9 -1.03 -43.08 -15.88
CA ILE A 9 -0.20 -41.89 -16.14
C ILE A 9 0.12 -41.82 -17.67
N LEU A 10 0.53 -40.63 -18.16
CA LEU A 10 0.97 -40.24 -19.54
C LEU A 10 -0.18 -39.66 -20.41
N GLU A 11 -0.08 -38.62 -21.24
CA GLU A 11 1.03 -37.90 -21.89
C GLU A 11 0.51 -36.55 -22.45
N LYS A 12 1.42 -35.56 -22.50
CA LYS A 12 1.43 -34.30 -23.26
C LYS A 12 0.78 -34.28 -24.65
N ARG A 13 0.19 -33.11 -25.01
CA ARG A 13 0.43 -32.33 -26.26
C ARG A 13 0.16 -30.85 -25.92
N GLY A 14 0.98 -29.83 -26.15
CA GLY A 14 2.21 -29.66 -26.91
C GLY A 14 2.19 -28.26 -27.53
N ARG A 15 2.87 -27.28 -26.90
CA ARG A 15 3.48 -26.03 -27.46
C ARG A 15 4.43 -25.55 -26.37
N GLY A 16 5.76 -25.68 -26.44
CA GLY A 16 6.65 -25.24 -27.51
C GLY A 16 7.42 -24.03 -26.96
N TRP A 17 8.60 -24.27 -26.37
CA TRP A 17 9.48 -23.28 -25.76
C TRP A 17 10.16 -22.38 -26.82
N ILE A 18 9.40 -21.66 -27.65
CA ILE A 18 9.96 -20.61 -28.52
C ILE A 18 8.86 -19.61 -28.93
N ALA A 19 8.45 -18.73 -28.01
CA ALA A 19 7.77 -17.46 -28.32
C ALA A 19 7.59 -16.68 -27.01
N GLY A 20 8.34 -15.58 -26.85
CA GLY A 20 8.26 -14.76 -25.63
C GLY A 20 9.47 -13.90 -25.31
N LEU A 21 10.52 -13.90 -26.15
CA LEU A 21 11.54 -12.84 -26.19
C LEU A 21 10.99 -11.50 -26.75
N ALA A 22 9.70 -11.24 -26.55
CA ALA A 22 9.03 -10.03 -26.99
C ALA A 22 7.94 -9.63 -25.97
N PHE A 23 8.37 -9.32 -24.75
CA PHE A 23 7.69 -8.29 -23.95
C PHE A 23 8.71 -7.48 -23.16
N ILE A 24 9.78 -7.08 -23.85
CA ILE A 24 10.69 -5.98 -23.48
C ILE A 24 10.31 -4.69 -24.26
N ALA A 25 9.20 -4.67 -25.00
CA ALA A 25 8.80 -3.50 -25.79
C ALA A 25 7.27 -3.34 -25.84
N ALA A 26 6.66 -2.86 -24.74
CA ALA A 26 5.34 -2.23 -24.74
C ALA A 26 4.99 -1.66 -23.35
N LEU A 27 5.78 -0.72 -22.85
CA LEU A 27 5.38 0.25 -21.81
C LEU A 27 6.29 1.49 -21.91
N SER A 28 6.52 1.92 -23.15
CA SER A 28 7.04 3.24 -23.45
C SER A 28 5.87 4.08 -23.97
N SER A 29 5.13 4.70 -23.05
CA SER A 29 4.58 6.05 -23.17
C SER A 29 3.46 6.28 -22.14
N ALA A 30 3.66 7.30 -21.32
CA ALA A 30 2.66 8.06 -20.55
C ALA A 30 1.93 7.31 -19.40
N SER A 31 1.96 7.74 -18.15
CA SER A 31 2.15 9.10 -17.62
C SER A 31 2.69 9.06 -16.18
N LEU A 32 3.98 9.36 -16.01
CA LEU A 32 4.44 10.08 -14.83
C LEU A 32 4.07 11.56 -15.05
N ARG A 33 3.27 12.16 -14.16
CA ARG A 33 3.37 13.59 -13.85
C ARG A 33 4.23 13.64 -12.58
N ALA A 34 5.52 13.93 -12.65
CA ALA A 34 6.12 15.26 -12.86
C ALA A 34 5.72 16.26 -11.77
N ASP A 35 6.11 15.98 -10.52
CA ASP A 35 6.70 17.06 -9.72
C ASP A 35 8.14 17.19 -10.22
N THR A 36 8.46 18.37 -10.71
CA THR A 36 9.59 18.67 -11.60
C THR A 36 10.93 18.24 -11.01
N ALA A 37 11.50 17.14 -11.54
CA ALA A 37 12.95 16.99 -11.59
C ALA A 37 13.52 18.14 -12.44
N PRO A 38 14.67 18.72 -12.08
CA PRO A 38 15.31 19.73 -12.92
C PRO A 38 15.56 19.12 -14.30
N ASP A 39 15.23 19.92 -15.32
CA ASP A 39 15.33 19.63 -16.74
C ASP A 39 16.52 18.72 -17.09
N SER A 40 16.24 17.45 -17.42
CA SER A 40 17.25 16.53 -17.92
C SER A 40 17.58 16.94 -19.35
N SER A 41 18.56 17.84 -19.50
CA SER A 41 19.11 18.17 -20.81
C SER A 41 19.51 16.88 -21.55
N PRO A 42 19.25 16.79 -22.87
CA PRO A 42 19.62 15.61 -23.65
C PRO A 42 21.14 15.49 -23.68
N GLY A 43 21.67 14.63 -22.80
CA GLY A 43 23.12 14.47 -22.56
C GLY A 43 23.49 14.06 -21.13
N ALA A 44 22.59 14.23 -20.15
CA ALA A 44 22.88 13.87 -18.76
C ALA A 44 23.09 12.35 -18.60
N GLY A 45 24.26 11.98 -18.05
CA GLY A 45 24.59 10.59 -17.73
C GLY A 45 23.74 10.07 -16.58
N TYR A 46 23.57 8.75 -16.49
CA TYR A 46 22.78 8.11 -15.43
C TYR A 46 23.25 8.51 -14.01
N GLU A 47 24.54 8.80 -13.85
CA GLU A 47 25.14 9.28 -12.59
C GLU A 47 24.65 10.67 -12.18
N GLU A 48 24.48 11.62 -13.11
CA GLU A 48 23.94 12.96 -12.81
C GLU A 48 22.46 12.92 -12.44
N LEU A 49 21.68 12.07 -13.12
CA LEU A 49 20.28 11.84 -12.76
C LEU A 49 20.15 11.23 -11.36
N PHE A 50 21.10 10.38 -10.96
CA PHE A 50 21.13 9.78 -9.62
C PHE A 50 21.63 10.74 -8.55
N GLU A 51 22.66 11.54 -8.83
CA GLU A 51 23.09 12.62 -7.95
C GLU A 51 21.92 13.58 -7.67
N SER A 52 21.19 13.96 -8.72
CA SER A 52 20.02 14.83 -8.60
C SER A 52 18.87 14.21 -7.82
N ALA A 53 18.64 12.90 -7.93
CA ALA A 53 17.52 12.22 -7.29
C ALA A 53 17.83 11.72 -5.87
N PHE A 54 19.08 11.37 -5.59
CA PHE A 54 19.49 10.63 -4.39
C PHE A 54 20.68 11.23 -3.64
N GLY A 55 21.25 12.36 -4.10
CA GLY A 55 22.38 13.06 -3.47
C GLY A 55 23.69 12.25 -3.44
N SER A 56 23.80 11.27 -4.34
CA SER A 56 25.00 10.45 -4.53
C SER A 56 24.98 9.87 -5.94
N PRO A 57 26.14 9.78 -6.63
CA PRO A 57 26.19 9.21 -7.96
C PRO A 57 26.27 7.68 -7.87
N GLY A 58 26.45 7.15 -6.65
CA GLY A 58 26.69 5.76 -6.36
C GLY A 58 25.43 4.91 -6.45
N ILE A 59 25.26 4.26 -7.59
CA ILE A 59 24.49 3.02 -7.68
C ILE A 59 25.33 1.92 -7.05
N THR A 60 25.04 1.54 -5.81
CA THR A 60 25.51 0.24 -5.33
C THR A 60 24.56 -0.84 -5.84
N PRO A 61 25.06 -1.98 -6.35
CA PRO A 61 24.23 -3.13 -6.70
C PRO A 61 23.27 -3.52 -5.57
N LEU A 62 23.69 -3.30 -4.32
CA LEU A 62 22.89 -3.52 -3.11
C LEU A 62 21.63 -2.65 -3.05
N ARG A 63 21.71 -1.35 -3.36
CA ARG A 63 20.55 -0.44 -3.37
C ARG A 63 19.53 -0.84 -4.45
N ILE A 64 20.00 -1.22 -5.64
CA ILE A 64 19.12 -1.72 -6.70
C ILE A 64 18.46 -3.03 -6.28
N ALA A 65 19.21 -3.95 -5.66
CA ALA A 65 18.68 -5.24 -5.23
C ALA A 65 17.56 -5.07 -4.19
N PHE A 66 17.73 -4.19 -3.20
CA PHE A 66 16.68 -3.90 -2.20
C PHE A 66 15.42 -3.32 -2.85
N ALA A 67 15.55 -2.26 -3.63
CA ALA A 67 14.39 -1.65 -4.29
C ALA A 67 13.69 -2.62 -5.26
N THR A 68 14.45 -3.52 -5.90
CA THR A 68 13.87 -4.54 -6.79
C THR A 68 13.14 -5.62 -6.00
N TYR A 69 13.70 -6.06 -4.87
CA TYR A 69 13.05 -7.01 -3.96
C TYR A 69 11.76 -6.43 -3.36
N GLU A 70 11.77 -5.18 -2.89
CA GLU A 70 10.58 -4.51 -2.35
C GLU A 70 9.43 -4.46 -3.36
N ARG A 71 9.72 -4.29 -4.66
CA ARG A 71 8.70 -4.34 -5.73
C ARG A 71 8.07 -5.72 -5.91
N THR A 72 8.69 -6.78 -5.41
CA THR A 72 8.11 -8.14 -5.43
C THR A 72 7.16 -8.40 -4.27
N LEU A 73 7.17 -7.57 -3.22
CA LEU A 73 6.33 -7.71 -2.03
C LEU A 73 4.91 -7.18 -2.27
N VAL A 74 4.18 -7.84 -3.16
CA VAL A 74 2.82 -7.45 -3.55
C VAL A 74 1.78 -8.20 -2.72
N ALA A 75 0.95 -7.45 -1.98
CA ALA A 75 -0.17 -7.96 -1.19
C ALA A 75 -1.51 -7.71 -1.93
N ASP A 76 -1.75 -8.48 -2.99
CA ASP A 76 -2.88 -8.36 -3.92
C ASP A 76 -4.03 -9.37 -3.69
N GLN A 77 -3.96 -10.24 -2.67
CA GLN A 77 -4.95 -11.29 -2.40
C GLN A 77 -5.85 -10.96 -1.20
N THR A 78 -6.21 -9.70 -1.01
CA THR A 78 -7.16 -9.30 0.05
C THR A 78 -8.59 -9.74 -0.32
N PRO A 79 -9.47 -10.03 0.66
CA PRO A 79 -10.89 -10.29 0.41
C PRO A 79 -11.56 -9.23 -0.47
N TRP A 80 -11.27 -7.95 -0.21
CA TRP A 80 -11.75 -6.85 -1.05
C TRP A 80 -11.23 -6.91 -2.48
N GLY A 81 -9.94 -7.24 -2.67
CA GLY A 81 -9.32 -7.34 -4.00
C GLY A 81 -9.99 -8.43 -4.85
N LEU A 82 -10.23 -9.59 -4.25
CA LEU A 82 -10.95 -10.70 -4.89
C LEU A 82 -12.40 -10.33 -5.19
N TYR A 83 -13.07 -9.63 -4.27
CA TYR A 83 -14.44 -9.17 -4.46
C TYR A 83 -14.60 -8.21 -5.63
N ILE A 84 -13.72 -7.22 -5.76
CA ILE A 84 -13.74 -6.27 -6.90
C ILE A 84 -13.32 -6.96 -8.21
N ALA A 85 -12.54 -8.05 -8.14
CA ALA A 85 -12.20 -8.89 -9.29
C ALA A 85 -13.34 -9.84 -9.73
N GLY A 86 -14.48 -9.85 -9.02
CA GLY A 86 -15.69 -10.57 -9.39
C GLY A 86 -16.05 -11.77 -8.50
N ASP A 87 -15.21 -12.12 -7.52
CA ASP A 87 -15.57 -13.13 -6.52
C ASP A 87 -16.47 -12.51 -5.44
N VAL A 88 -17.77 -12.46 -5.71
CA VAL A 88 -18.77 -11.90 -4.79
C VAL A 88 -18.86 -12.64 -3.44
N SER A 89 -18.25 -13.83 -3.33
CA SER A 89 -18.19 -14.60 -2.08
C SER A 89 -16.97 -14.30 -1.22
N ALA A 90 -15.99 -13.54 -1.75
CA ALA A 90 -14.74 -13.25 -1.06
C ALA A 90 -14.91 -12.34 0.16
N MET A 91 -15.94 -11.49 0.19
CA MET A 91 -16.27 -10.67 1.36
C MET A 91 -17.52 -11.19 2.07
N THR A 92 -17.51 -11.15 3.40
CA THR A 92 -18.72 -11.41 4.20
C THR A 92 -19.77 -10.31 3.99
N PRO A 93 -21.05 -10.55 4.32
CA PRO A 93 -22.07 -9.51 4.28
C PRO A 93 -21.69 -8.28 5.14
N ASN A 94 -21.04 -8.51 6.28
CA ASN A 94 -20.60 -7.44 7.18
C ASN A 94 -19.42 -6.63 6.57
N GLN A 95 -18.47 -7.28 5.90
CA GLN A 95 -17.41 -6.60 5.16
C GLN A 95 -17.95 -5.81 3.97
N THR A 96 -18.98 -6.33 3.29
CA THR A 96 -19.65 -5.60 2.20
C THR A 96 -20.38 -4.37 2.71
N LEU A 97 -21.06 -4.48 3.85
CA LEU A 97 -21.63 -3.32 4.54
C LEU A 97 -20.54 -2.30 4.89
N GLY A 98 -19.44 -2.74 5.48
CA GLY A 98 -18.31 -1.88 5.82
C GLY A 98 -17.69 -1.18 4.62
N TRP A 99 -17.53 -1.88 3.50
CA TRP A 99 -17.06 -1.30 2.24
C TRP A 99 -18.02 -0.23 1.71
N ASN A 100 -19.33 -0.47 1.79
CA ASN A 100 -20.34 0.51 1.41
C ASN A 100 -20.31 1.73 2.33
N THR A 101 -20.17 1.53 3.64
CA THR A 101 -20.00 2.63 4.60
C THR A 101 -18.76 3.43 4.28
N PHE A 102 -17.60 2.77 4.14
CA PHE A 102 -16.31 3.42 3.89
C PHE A 102 -16.35 4.33 2.67
N ARG A 103 -16.89 3.84 1.54
CA ARG A 103 -17.01 4.63 0.29
C ARG A 103 -17.87 5.88 0.39
N ASN A 104 -18.79 5.92 1.36
CA ASN A 104 -19.69 7.05 1.56
C ASN A 104 -19.18 8.01 2.65
N LEU A 105 -18.03 7.72 3.27
CA LEU A 105 -17.38 8.62 4.23
C LEU A 105 -16.30 9.45 3.51
N PRO A 106 -16.02 10.69 3.98
CA PRO A 106 -14.89 11.50 3.50
C PRO A 106 -13.53 10.78 3.58
N CYS A 107 -13.41 9.75 4.42
CA CYS A 107 -12.25 8.87 4.52
C CYS A 107 -11.81 8.33 3.16
N ALA A 108 -12.75 7.99 2.26
CA ALA A 108 -12.46 7.41 0.96
C ALA A 108 -11.79 8.39 -0.01
N GLU A 109 -11.90 9.70 0.22
CA GLU A 109 -11.24 10.71 -0.62
C GLU A 109 -9.72 10.67 -0.45
N GLY A 110 -9.23 10.51 0.79
CA GLY A 110 -7.80 10.37 1.07
C GLY A 110 -7.30 8.94 0.96
N HIS A 111 -8.15 7.98 1.32
CA HIS A 111 -7.84 6.56 1.25
C HIS A 111 -8.46 5.91 0.00
N ALA A 112 -8.14 6.48 -1.16
CA ALA A 112 -8.67 6.05 -2.44
C ALA A 112 -8.16 4.63 -2.84
N PRO A 113 -9.04 3.71 -3.28
CA PRO A 113 -8.63 2.43 -3.87
C PRO A 113 -7.81 2.61 -5.16
N PRO A 114 -7.00 1.62 -5.58
CA PRO A 114 -6.91 0.26 -5.02
C PRO A 114 -5.88 0.11 -3.90
N LEU A 115 -5.05 1.12 -3.65
CA LEU A 115 -4.05 1.10 -2.59
C LEU A 115 -4.56 1.69 -1.27
N PHE A 116 -5.78 2.25 -1.25
CA PHE A 116 -6.37 2.92 -0.09
C PHE A 116 -5.50 4.07 0.42
N THR A 117 -4.98 4.84 -0.53
CA THR A 117 -4.21 6.07 -0.35
C THR A 117 -4.18 6.82 -1.69
N ASP A 118 -4.31 8.13 -1.65
CA ASP A 118 -4.09 9.04 -2.78
C ASP A 118 -2.64 9.57 -2.83
N ASN A 119 -1.78 9.15 -1.89
CA ASN A 119 -0.42 9.66 -1.65
C ASN A 119 -0.32 11.15 -1.32
N SER A 120 -1.44 11.82 -1.03
CA SER A 120 -1.46 13.22 -0.60
C SER A 120 -1.01 13.37 0.86
N PHE A 121 -0.97 14.61 1.34
CA PHE A 121 -0.56 14.95 2.68
C PHE A 121 -1.65 15.76 3.38
N ALA A 122 -1.99 15.34 4.59
CA ALA A 122 -3.06 15.93 5.39
C ALA A 122 -2.62 16.12 6.84
N ASN A 123 -3.12 17.17 7.49
CA ASN A 123 -3.08 17.27 8.95
C ASN A 123 -4.48 16.92 9.48
N ILE A 124 -4.55 15.93 10.36
CA ILE A 124 -5.80 15.51 11.01
C ILE A 124 -5.90 16.02 12.46
N GLY A 125 -5.13 17.03 12.84
CA GLY A 125 -5.22 17.66 14.17
C GLY A 125 -4.84 16.74 15.34
N LEU A 126 -4.11 15.65 15.07
CA LEU A 126 -3.75 14.64 16.07
C LEU A 126 -2.80 15.18 17.15
N ARG A 127 -1.91 16.11 16.79
CA ARG A 127 -0.95 16.71 17.72
C ARG A 127 -0.54 18.11 17.29
N ASN A 128 0.11 18.82 18.21
CA ASN A 128 0.64 20.15 17.95
C ASN A 128 1.64 20.10 16.77
N PRO A 129 1.38 20.84 15.68
CA PRO A 129 2.30 20.89 14.53
C PRO A 129 3.68 21.48 14.87
N GLY A 130 3.84 22.15 16.01
CA GLY A 130 5.15 22.62 16.50
C GLY A 130 6.07 21.50 17.01
N ASP A 131 5.51 20.35 17.38
CA ASP A 131 6.30 19.23 17.91
C ASP A 131 6.87 18.34 16.80
N ASP A 132 6.23 18.31 15.62
CA ASP A 132 6.73 17.69 14.39
C ASP A 132 6.10 18.41 13.20
N LEU A 133 6.98 19.06 12.42
CA LEU A 133 6.61 19.90 11.29
C LEU A 133 6.04 19.08 10.12
N GLY A 134 6.24 17.75 10.12
CA GLY A 134 5.79 16.86 9.05
C GLY A 134 6.37 17.27 7.70
N ARG A 135 5.51 17.39 6.69
CA ARG A 135 5.90 17.76 5.32
C ARG A 135 6.66 19.08 5.23
N GLN A 136 6.37 20.06 6.11
CA GLN A 136 7.10 21.34 6.13
C GLN A 136 8.61 21.15 6.36
N ALA A 137 9.04 20.14 7.12
CA ALA A 137 10.47 19.88 7.33
C ALA A 137 11.23 19.61 6.02
N ILE A 138 10.50 19.20 4.96
CA ILE A 138 11.04 18.92 3.63
C ILE A 138 10.81 20.10 2.68
N THR A 139 9.62 20.70 2.69
CA THR A 139 9.24 21.73 1.70
C THR A 139 9.57 23.15 2.13
N GLY A 140 9.69 23.42 3.43
CA GLY A 140 9.82 24.76 4.00
C GLY A 140 8.53 25.61 3.95
N LEU A 141 7.43 25.11 3.38
CA LEU A 141 6.21 25.88 3.18
C LEU A 141 5.34 25.88 4.46
N PRO A 142 4.90 27.05 4.96
CA PRO A 142 4.04 27.13 6.15
C PRO A 142 2.73 26.34 6.05
N GLY A 143 2.14 26.26 4.85
CA GLY A 143 0.90 25.51 4.61
C GLY A 143 1.03 23.99 4.72
N ASP A 144 2.26 23.46 4.76
CA ASP A 144 2.57 22.04 4.90
C ASP A 144 2.81 21.60 6.34
N LYS A 145 2.82 22.55 7.28
CA LYS A 145 3.15 22.28 8.68
C LYS A 145 2.13 21.31 9.28
N GLY A 146 2.64 20.25 9.91
CA GLY A 146 1.85 19.19 10.54
C GLY A 146 1.16 18.24 9.55
N ARG A 147 1.39 18.39 8.23
CA ARG A 147 0.82 17.46 7.24
C ARG A 147 1.68 16.22 7.12
N PHE A 148 1.05 15.05 7.12
CA PHE A 148 1.70 13.75 6.94
C PHE A 148 1.10 13.03 5.74
N LYS A 149 1.92 12.18 5.10
CA LYS A 149 1.48 11.36 3.99
C LYS A 149 0.31 10.48 4.45
N ILE A 150 -0.77 10.46 3.68
CA ILE A 150 -1.91 9.58 3.93
C ILE A 150 -1.46 8.13 3.67
N PRO A 151 -1.41 7.26 4.71
CA PRO A 151 -0.89 5.92 4.53
C PRO A 151 -1.88 5.04 3.78
N SER A 152 -1.37 4.01 3.09
CA SER A 152 -2.22 2.92 2.60
C SER A 152 -2.91 2.22 3.78
N LEU A 153 -4.19 1.91 3.63
CA LEU A 153 -4.94 1.05 4.57
C LEU A 153 -4.82 -0.44 4.26
N ARG A 154 -4.09 -0.85 3.21
CA ARG A 154 -3.80 -2.27 2.98
C ARG A 154 -3.04 -2.85 4.16
N ASN A 155 -3.49 -4.01 4.63
CA ASN A 155 -2.96 -4.71 5.80
C ASN A 155 -2.94 -3.85 7.07
N VAL A 156 -3.83 -2.85 7.20
CA VAL A 156 -3.89 -2.01 8.42
C VAL A 156 -4.20 -2.86 9.67
N GLY A 157 -4.97 -3.94 9.52
CA GLY A 157 -5.24 -4.89 10.61
C GLY A 157 -4.01 -5.66 11.10
N GLN A 158 -2.87 -5.62 10.39
CA GLN A 158 -1.62 -6.26 10.78
C GLN A 158 -0.62 -5.30 11.45
N ARG A 159 -0.97 -4.00 11.58
CA ARG A 159 -0.08 -2.99 12.15
C ARG A 159 -0.31 -2.88 13.66
N MET A 160 0.78 -2.97 14.42
CA MET A 160 0.75 -2.87 15.88
C MET A 160 0.67 -1.42 16.38
N ASN A 161 1.31 -0.50 15.66
CA ASN A 161 1.36 0.92 15.98
C ASN A 161 0.82 1.71 14.79
N LEU A 162 -0.03 2.68 15.07
CA LEU A 162 -0.76 3.46 14.08
C LEU A 162 -0.49 4.96 14.28
N MET A 163 -0.80 5.73 13.24
CA MET A 163 -0.44 7.15 13.10
C MET A 163 1.08 7.39 13.08
N HIS A 164 1.51 8.62 12.80
CA HIS A 164 2.95 8.93 12.77
C HIS A 164 3.64 8.79 14.14
N PRO A 165 3.01 9.07 15.31
CA PRO A 165 3.69 8.89 16.59
C PRO A 165 3.77 7.43 17.03
N GLY A 166 3.00 6.53 16.40
CA GLY A 166 2.84 5.15 16.85
C GLY A 166 2.08 4.99 18.16
N ALA A 167 1.33 6.02 18.60
CA ALA A 167 0.69 6.05 19.91
C ALA A 167 -0.65 5.27 19.97
N HIS A 168 -1.23 4.90 18.83
CA HIS A 168 -2.49 4.16 18.76
C HIS A 168 -2.27 2.70 18.38
N THR A 169 -2.89 1.78 19.09
CA THR A 169 -2.79 0.33 18.86
C THR A 169 -4.08 -0.29 18.33
N GLN A 170 -5.17 0.49 18.27
CA GLN A 170 -6.50 0.01 17.90
C GLN A 170 -7.13 0.91 16.84
N VAL A 171 -7.54 0.31 15.71
CA VAL A 171 -8.23 1.02 14.62
C VAL A 171 -9.54 1.64 15.10
N ALA A 172 -10.24 1.02 16.07
CA ALA A 172 -11.46 1.56 16.64
C ALA A 172 -11.24 2.93 17.31
N LEU A 173 -10.17 3.09 18.09
CA LEU A 173 -9.83 4.36 18.73
C LEU A 173 -9.45 5.45 17.73
N ILE A 174 -8.91 5.05 16.57
CA ILE A 174 -8.61 5.99 15.48
C ILE A 174 -9.89 6.49 14.83
N ILE A 175 -10.85 5.60 14.55
CA ILE A 175 -12.13 6.01 13.99
C ILE A 175 -12.82 7.00 14.94
N ASP A 176 -12.75 6.74 16.24
CA ASP A 176 -13.29 7.62 17.28
C ASP A 176 -12.58 8.99 17.28
N SER A 177 -11.26 9.04 17.09
CA SER A 177 -10.49 10.30 17.03
C SER A 177 -10.90 11.24 15.88
N TYR A 178 -11.63 10.75 14.87
CA TYR A 178 -12.18 11.61 13.82
C TYR A 178 -13.46 12.36 14.26
N HIS A 179 -13.98 12.13 15.47
CA HIS A 179 -15.10 12.88 16.00
C HIS A 179 -14.75 14.34 16.30
N PRO A 180 -15.67 15.30 16.06
CA PRO A 180 -15.41 16.73 16.21
C PRO A 180 -14.82 17.18 17.55
N PHE A 181 -15.10 16.47 18.64
CA PHE A 181 -14.68 16.86 19.99
C PHE A 181 -13.24 16.48 20.35
N GLU A 182 -12.57 15.70 19.49
CA GLU A 182 -11.21 15.19 19.72
C GLU A 182 -10.11 16.06 19.05
N PHE A 183 -10.49 17.04 18.23
CA PHE A 183 -9.53 17.89 17.53
C PHE A 183 -9.10 19.06 18.41
N HIS A 184 -7.83 19.04 18.82
CA HIS A 184 -7.23 20.08 19.67
C HIS A 184 -6.30 21.03 18.92
N PHE A 185 -5.99 20.73 17.64
CA PHE A 185 -5.05 21.49 16.83
C PHE A 185 -5.60 21.71 15.42
N ASP A 186 -5.84 22.97 15.04
CA ASP A 186 -6.53 23.37 13.80
C ASP A 186 -5.63 24.00 12.73
N GLU A 187 -4.37 24.28 13.05
CA GLU A 187 -3.39 24.80 12.08
C GLU A 187 -3.20 23.82 10.91
N ASN A 188 -3.47 24.28 9.69
CA ASN A 188 -3.44 23.49 8.45
C ASN A 188 -4.35 22.24 8.47
N LEU A 189 -5.39 22.21 9.30
CA LEU A 189 -6.32 21.09 9.40
C LEU A 189 -6.96 20.78 8.04
N ASP A 190 -7.02 19.49 7.72
CA ASP A 190 -7.61 19.03 6.47
C ASP A 190 -9.13 19.28 6.46
N PRO A 191 -9.71 19.89 5.40
CA PRO A 191 -11.13 20.16 5.34
C PRO A 191 -12.04 18.92 5.39
N ARG A 192 -11.49 17.72 5.18
CA ARG A 192 -12.23 16.45 5.25
C ARG A 192 -12.51 16.00 6.69
N VAL A 193 -11.87 16.62 7.69
CA VAL A 193 -12.09 16.33 9.11
C VAL A 193 -12.74 17.53 9.81
N PRO A 194 -13.59 17.31 10.84
CA PRO A 194 -13.94 16.03 11.46
C PRO A 194 -14.91 15.18 10.64
N VAL A 195 -14.94 13.86 10.92
CA VAL A 195 -15.85 12.90 10.30
C VAL A 195 -16.70 12.23 11.35
N VAL A 196 -18.03 12.27 11.20
CA VAL A 196 -18.95 11.54 12.07
C VAL A 196 -19.25 10.18 11.46
N VAL A 197 -18.89 9.11 12.17
CA VAL A 197 -19.25 7.74 11.78
C VAL A 197 -20.42 7.28 12.63
N ASN A 198 -21.56 6.96 11.99
CA ASN A 198 -22.74 6.48 12.72
C ASN A 198 -22.47 5.09 13.33
N GLY A 199 -22.78 4.92 14.62
CA GLY A 199 -22.54 3.71 15.40
C GLY A 199 -23.06 2.41 14.79
N ALA A 200 -24.19 2.45 14.08
CA ALA A 200 -24.75 1.25 13.42
C ALA A 200 -23.86 0.69 12.29
N SER A 201 -22.88 1.46 11.81
CA SER A 201 -21.98 1.06 10.71
C SER A 201 -20.55 0.77 11.16
N ILE A 202 -20.21 0.97 12.44
CA ILE A 202 -18.84 0.83 12.95
C ILE A 202 -18.36 -0.62 12.87
N SER A 203 -19.20 -1.61 13.20
CA SER A 203 -18.83 -3.02 13.17
C SER A 203 -18.47 -3.51 11.76
N GLY A 204 -19.27 -3.12 10.75
CA GLY A 204 -18.99 -3.42 9.35
C GLY A 204 -17.72 -2.73 8.89
N LEU A 205 -17.56 -1.44 9.20
CA LEU A 205 -16.37 -0.66 8.84
C LEU A 205 -15.09 -1.27 9.45
N LEU A 206 -15.12 -1.65 10.73
CA LEU A 206 -13.99 -2.30 11.39
C LEU A 206 -13.65 -3.65 10.77
N ASP A 207 -14.64 -4.50 10.51
CA ASP A 207 -14.40 -5.80 9.86
C ASP A 207 -13.82 -5.63 8.44
N PHE A 208 -14.33 -4.66 7.69
CA PHE A 208 -13.78 -4.31 6.39
C PHE A 208 -12.30 -3.86 6.48
N LEU A 209 -11.98 -2.93 7.38
CA LEU A 209 -10.62 -2.41 7.52
C LEU A 209 -9.63 -3.47 8.05
N LEU A 210 -10.05 -4.24 9.05
CA LEU A 210 -9.17 -5.19 9.73
C LEU A 210 -9.01 -6.51 8.96
N ASN A 211 -10.07 -6.98 8.30
CA ASN A 211 -10.08 -8.29 7.64
C ASN A 211 -10.25 -8.17 6.13
N GLY A 212 -11.16 -7.30 5.66
CA GLY A 212 -11.41 -7.09 4.23
C GLY A 212 -10.20 -6.56 3.44
N LEU A 213 -9.32 -5.79 4.09
CA LEU A 213 -8.10 -5.22 3.52
C LEU A 213 -6.80 -5.96 3.89
N THR A 214 -6.92 -7.11 4.56
CA THR A 214 -5.76 -7.90 4.98
C THR A 214 -5.52 -9.05 4.00
N ASP A 215 -4.32 -9.12 3.45
CA ASP A 215 -3.90 -10.24 2.60
C ASP A 215 -3.51 -11.42 3.52
N PRO A 216 -4.15 -12.59 3.38
CA PRO A 216 -3.89 -13.75 4.23
C PRO A 216 -2.41 -14.20 4.22
N ARG A 217 -1.66 -13.95 3.13
CA ARG A 217 -0.24 -14.29 3.04
C ARG A 217 0.63 -13.42 3.94
N VAL A 218 0.17 -12.20 4.25
CA VAL A 218 0.85 -11.27 5.16
C VAL A 218 0.50 -11.61 6.62
N ALA A 219 -0.72 -12.08 6.88
CA ALA A 219 -1.23 -12.34 8.23
C ALA A 219 -0.73 -13.65 8.88
N GLY A 220 -0.17 -14.58 8.10
CA GLY A 220 0.27 -15.88 8.61
C GLY A 220 1.48 -16.50 7.90
N GLY A 221 2.13 -15.79 6.99
CA GLY A 221 3.29 -16.30 6.25
C GLY A 221 4.61 -15.90 6.91
N PRO A 222 5.65 -16.77 6.89
CA PRO A 222 7.00 -16.23 6.87
C PRO A 222 7.12 -15.28 5.65
N ALA A 223 7.97 -14.25 5.75
CA ALA A 223 8.32 -13.42 4.60
C ALA A 223 8.52 -14.32 3.37
N PRO A 224 8.03 -13.93 2.17
CA PRO A 224 8.02 -14.80 0.99
C PRO A 224 9.38 -15.45 0.90
N SER A 225 9.39 -16.77 1.07
CA SER A 225 10.59 -17.55 1.40
C SER A 225 11.72 -17.04 0.53
N THR A 226 12.84 -16.67 1.15
CA THR A 226 14.13 -16.65 0.46
C THR A 226 14.12 -17.85 -0.48
N GLY A 227 14.21 -17.60 -1.80
CA GLY A 227 14.35 -18.67 -2.77
C GLY A 227 15.46 -19.63 -2.33
N PRO A 228 15.60 -20.81 -2.98
CA PRO A 228 16.63 -21.78 -2.59
C PRO A 228 17.95 -21.06 -2.32
N PRO A 229 18.60 -21.29 -1.16
CA PRO A 229 19.75 -20.51 -0.74
C PRO A 229 20.76 -20.47 -1.88
N TRP A 230 21.21 -19.27 -2.24
CA TRP A 230 22.29 -19.12 -3.21
C TRP A 230 23.43 -20.04 -2.77
N PRO A 231 23.92 -20.94 -3.64
CA PRO A 231 24.94 -21.90 -3.24
C PRO A 231 26.20 -21.11 -2.82
N GLY A 232 26.58 -21.20 -1.54
CA GLY A 232 27.90 -20.76 -1.08
C GLY A 232 28.00 -19.84 0.15
N TRP A 233 26.92 -19.51 0.87
CA TRP A 233 27.03 -18.63 2.05
C TRP A 233 26.62 -19.35 3.35
N THR A 234 27.61 -19.86 4.08
CA THR A 234 27.50 -20.19 5.52
C THR A 234 28.05 -19.02 6.33
N LEU A 235 27.22 -18.44 7.20
CA LEU A 235 27.66 -17.45 8.18
C LEU A 235 28.25 -18.19 9.38
N THR A 236 29.55 -18.02 9.61
CA THR A 236 30.23 -18.30 10.88
C THR A 236 30.03 -17.15 11.85
#